data_AF-A0AAU0WHL2-F1
#
_entry.id   AF-A0AAU0WHL2-F1
#
_cell.length_a   1.000
_cell.length_b   1.000
_cell.length_c   1.000
_cell.angle_alpha   90.00
_cell.angle_beta   90.00
_cell.angle_gamma   90.00
#
_symmetry.space_group_name_H-M   'P 1'
#
loop_
_entity.id
_entity.type
_entity.pdbx_description
1 polymer ?
#
loop_
_entity_poly.entity_id
_entity_poly.type
_entity_poly.pdbx_seq_one_letter_code
_entity_poly.pdbx_strand_id
1 'polypeptide(L)'
;MTDHCLRLLRQHPRLAELAAFPFDFDLDRAADGHVEPVRLASGGPLEAVAGSDTGGTYFVCPDGSLLYADSEGSAGITGSSVDEALEIMIGLPGWRDCLYLTPADGEAAILGRVAEIEDEIREYHGIDAERAELRAALGLPDRSPVELLGMLHTALLRTEPDFLLLNAEEGCAYDLLDPHPRPPLWESVRHEVSGDPAGEPLPTWTRLAAEQGMTELARVALIRRLDEIFMDQGILLRPGSRKDLDLSPLLWLAGEFERLGDLPQAERARGLRASLQ
;
A
#
# COMPACT_ATOMS: atom_id res chain seq x y z
N MET A 1 5.69 12.00 -18.60
CA MET A 1 6.02 12.97 -17.55
C MET A 1 4.95 12.77 -16.49
N THR A 2 5.26 12.04 -15.42
CA THR A 2 4.31 11.53 -14.41
C THR A 2 4.04 12.52 -13.27
N ASP A 3 4.52 13.76 -13.40
CA ASP A 3 4.50 14.83 -12.39
C ASP A 3 3.90 16.14 -12.93
N HIS A 4 3.12 16.09 -14.02
CA HIS A 4 2.56 17.30 -14.64
C HIS A 4 1.58 17.99 -13.70
N CYS A 5 0.65 17.24 -13.13
CA CYS A 5 -0.36 17.78 -12.24
C CYS A 5 0.29 18.34 -10.97
N LEU A 6 1.23 17.61 -10.37
CA LEU A 6 1.94 18.07 -9.17
C LEU A 6 2.69 19.39 -9.41
N ARG A 7 3.34 19.55 -10.58
CA ARG A 7 3.96 20.83 -10.95
C ARG A 7 2.95 21.95 -11.08
N LEU A 8 1.78 21.70 -11.70
CA LEU A 8 0.74 22.71 -11.84
C LEU A 8 0.17 23.13 -10.47
N LEU A 9 -0.12 22.18 -9.59
CA LEU A 9 -0.59 22.46 -8.22
C LEU A 9 0.43 23.34 -7.48
N ARG A 10 1.73 23.01 -7.55
CA ARG A 10 2.81 23.80 -6.93
C ARG A 10 2.95 25.23 -7.51
N GLN A 11 2.51 25.46 -8.74
CA GLN A 11 2.62 26.77 -9.42
C GLN A 11 1.36 27.64 -9.27
N HIS A 12 0.21 27.03 -8.96
CA HIS A 12 -1.08 27.69 -8.97
C HIS A 12 -1.81 27.49 -7.63
N PRO A 13 -1.73 28.45 -6.69
CA PRO A 13 -2.34 28.33 -5.36
C PRO A 13 -3.84 27.98 -5.40
N ARG A 14 -4.59 28.56 -6.35
CA ARG A 14 -6.01 28.23 -6.54
C ARG A 14 -6.24 26.74 -6.87
N LEU A 15 -5.37 26.13 -7.67
CA LEU A 15 -5.50 24.71 -8.00
C LEU A 15 -5.10 23.83 -6.81
N ALA A 16 -4.09 24.24 -6.04
CA ALA A 16 -3.73 23.57 -4.79
C ALA A 16 -4.87 23.64 -3.75
N GLU A 17 -5.52 24.79 -3.60
CA GLU A 17 -6.70 24.94 -2.73
C GLU A 17 -7.83 24.00 -3.14
N LEU A 18 -8.12 23.90 -4.45
CA LEU A 18 -9.14 22.99 -4.97
C LEU A 18 -8.77 21.51 -4.79
N ALA A 19 -7.48 21.16 -4.95
CA ALA A 19 -7.01 19.80 -4.71
C ALA A 19 -7.10 19.44 -3.22
N ALA A 20 -6.76 20.38 -2.33
CA ALA A 20 -6.86 20.19 -0.88
C ALA A 20 -8.31 20.00 -0.44
N PHE A 21 -9.23 20.83 -0.94
CA PHE A 21 -10.66 20.70 -0.68
C PHE A 21 -11.45 21.01 -1.97
N PRO A 22 -12.31 20.08 -2.43
CA PRO A 22 -12.88 18.93 -1.71
C PRO A 22 -12.18 17.57 -1.97
N PHE A 23 -11.07 17.53 -2.71
CA PHE A 23 -10.47 16.26 -3.17
C PHE A 23 -9.39 15.68 -2.25
N ASP A 24 -9.13 16.33 -1.12
CA ASP A 24 -8.33 15.80 -0.01
C ASP A 24 -6.89 15.41 -0.40
N PHE A 25 -6.28 16.28 -1.22
CA PHE A 25 -4.88 16.25 -1.62
C PHE A 25 -4.24 17.60 -1.33
N ASP A 26 -3.83 17.79 -0.07
CA ASP A 26 -3.32 19.07 0.44
C ASP A 26 -1.78 19.11 0.44
N LEU A 27 -1.21 19.97 -0.41
CA LEU A 27 0.25 20.13 -0.52
C LEU A 27 0.90 20.71 0.75
N ASP A 28 0.19 21.55 1.50
CA ASP A 28 0.76 22.23 2.66
C ASP A 28 1.01 21.24 3.81
N ARG A 29 0.19 20.18 3.90
CA ARG A 29 0.34 19.08 4.86
C ARG A 29 1.54 18.20 4.60
N ALA A 30 2.15 18.26 3.41
CA ALA A 30 3.38 17.50 3.14
C ALA A 30 4.53 17.91 4.08
N ALA A 31 4.54 19.15 4.56
CA ALA A 31 5.56 19.67 5.47
C ALA A 31 5.46 19.07 6.89
N ASP A 32 4.27 18.63 7.29
CA ASP A 32 4.05 17.98 8.59
C ASP A 32 4.63 16.56 8.61
N GLY A 33 4.76 15.95 7.42
CA GLY A 33 5.17 14.56 7.27
C GLY A 33 4.06 13.59 7.68
N HIS A 34 4.44 12.31 7.78
CA HIS A 34 3.55 11.28 8.29
C HIS A 34 3.59 11.22 9.82
N VAL A 35 2.55 10.66 10.43
CA VAL A 35 2.40 10.58 11.90
C VAL A 35 3.57 9.85 12.57
N GLU A 36 4.22 8.96 11.84
CA GLU A 36 5.41 8.24 12.26
C GLU A 36 6.43 8.08 11.12
N PRO A 37 7.70 7.81 11.41
CA PRO A 37 8.71 7.56 10.38
C PRO A 37 8.38 6.29 9.59
N VAL A 38 8.35 6.39 8.26
CA VAL A 38 8.06 5.26 7.36
C VAL A 38 9.12 5.08 6.29
N ARG A 39 9.24 3.86 5.77
CA ARG A 39 10.14 3.52 4.66
C ARG A 39 9.58 2.38 3.82
N LEU A 40 9.99 2.28 2.56
CA LEU A 40 9.75 1.08 1.76
C LEU A 40 10.62 -0.08 2.25
N ALA A 41 10.08 -1.29 2.22
CA ALA A 41 10.83 -2.51 2.51
C ALA A 41 12.02 -2.69 1.54
N SER A 42 11.84 -2.29 0.28
CA SER A 42 12.89 -2.28 -0.75
C SER A 42 14.01 -1.27 -0.50
N GLY A 43 13.83 -0.34 0.45
CA GLY A 43 14.77 0.76 0.72
C GLY A 43 14.71 1.91 -0.30
N GLY A 44 13.76 1.86 -1.25
CA GLY A 44 13.52 2.96 -2.18
C GLY A 44 13.10 4.26 -1.47
N PRO A 45 13.45 5.44 -2.02
CA PRO A 45 13.03 6.72 -1.45
C PRO A 45 11.51 6.91 -1.49
N LEU A 46 11.00 7.64 -0.49
CA LEU A 46 9.63 8.16 -0.42
C LEU A 46 9.70 9.68 -0.29
N GLU A 47 9.02 10.39 -1.19
CA GLU A 47 8.83 11.84 -1.08
C GLU A 47 7.38 12.11 -0.66
N ALA A 48 7.17 12.63 0.55
CA ALA A 48 5.85 13.13 0.93
C ALA A 48 5.50 14.36 0.06
N VAL A 49 4.36 14.31 -0.62
CA VAL A 49 3.94 15.36 -1.55
C VAL A 49 2.62 16.02 -1.19
N ALA A 50 1.79 15.36 -0.38
CA ALA A 50 0.54 15.90 0.15
C ALA A 50 0.09 15.13 1.40
N GLY A 51 -0.90 15.65 2.10
CA GLY A 51 -1.63 14.94 3.16
C GLY A 51 -3.14 15.04 2.99
N SER A 52 -3.87 14.25 3.77
CA SER A 52 -5.33 14.35 3.91
C SER A 52 -5.75 15.06 5.21
N ASP A 53 -6.97 15.55 5.24
CA ASP A 53 -7.61 16.12 6.43
C ASP A 53 -7.93 15.06 7.51
N THR A 54 -7.93 13.78 7.13
CA THR A 54 -8.06 12.61 8.01
C THR A 54 -6.73 12.11 8.59
N GLY A 55 -5.59 12.75 8.27
CA GLY A 55 -4.28 12.41 8.84
C GLY A 55 -3.44 11.41 8.02
N GLY A 56 -3.85 11.10 6.80
CA GLY A 56 -3.06 10.31 5.85
C GLY A 56 -2.03 11.15 5.09
N THR A 57 -1.09 10.46 4.44
CA THR A 57 0.02 11.07 3.69
C THR A 57 0.16 10.41 2.33
N TYR A 58 0.39 11.23 1.30
CA TYR A 58 0.68 10.78 -0.06
C TYR A 58 2.18 10.88 -0.34
N PHE A 59 2.74 9.78 -0.81
CA PHE A 59 4.16 9.65 -1.14
C PHE A 59 4.35 9.33 -2.62
N VAL A 60 5.34 9.98 -3.24
CA VAL A 60 5.85 9.55 -4.55
C VAL A 60 6.90 8.47 -4.33
N CYS A 61 6.67 7.32 -4.95
CA CYS A 61 7.57 6.17 -4.97
C CYS A 61 8.67 6.33 -6.04
N PRO A 62 9.72 5.48 -6.04
CA PRO A 62 10.84 5.61 -6.96
C PRO A 62 10.47 5.45 -8.45
N ASP A 63 9.42 4.70 -8.75
CA ASP A 63 8.90 4.51 -10.11
C ASP A 63 7.93 5.63 -10.55
N GLY A 64 7.64 6.59 -9.66
CA GLY A 64 6.69 7.67 -9.86
C GLY A 64 5.25 7.35 -9.47
N SER A 65 4.94 6.12 -9.04
CA SER A 65 3.63 5.76 -8.50
C SER A 65 3.34 6.57 -7.23
N LEU A 66 2.06 6.80 -6.96
CA LEU A 66 1.62 7.46 -5.73
C LEU A 66 1.14 6.42 -4.72
N LEU A 67 1.74 6.42 -3.53
CA LEU A 67 1.36 5.62 -2.38
C LEU A 67 0.61 6.50 -1.38
N TYR A 68 -0.52 6.03 -0.87
CA TYR A 68 -1.21 6.62 0.28
C TYR A 68 -0.98 5.75 1.51
N ALA A 69 -0.72 6.38 2.65
CA ALA A 69 -0.70 5.75 3.96
C ALA A 69 -1.62 6.51 4.90
N ASP A 70 -2.54 5.83 5.56
CA ASP A 70 -3.36 6.43 6.62
C ASP A 70 -2.64 6.41 7.98
N SER A 71 -3.19 7.13 8.95
CA SER A 71 -2.68 7.15 10.32
C SER A 71 -3.02 5.90 11.13
N GLU A 72 -3.86 5.00 10.61
CA GLU A 72 -4.33 3.78 11.29
C GLU A 72 -3.45 2.57 10.95
N GLY A 73 -2.42 2.76 10.11
CA GLY A 73 -1.45 1.73 9.78
C GLY A 73 -1.76 0.97 8.49
N SER A 74 -2.56 1.52 7.58
CA SER A 74 -2.81 0.93 6.26
C SER A 74 -2.18 1.74 5.13
N ALA A 75 -1.67 1.07 4.09
CA ALA A 75 -1.03 1.72 2.95
C ALA A 75 -1.30 0.99 1.62
N GLY A 76 -1.31 1.76 0.53
CA GLY A 76 -1.60 1.24 -0.81
C GLY A 76 -1.21 2.19 -1.93
N ILE A 77 -0.88 1.65 -3.10
CA ILE A 77 -0.67 2.43 -4.32
C ILE A 77 -2.03 2.89 -4.85
N THR A 78 -2.21 4.19 -4.99
CA THR A 78 -3.47 4.82 -5.44
C THR A 78 -3.43 5.22 -6.90
N GLY A 79 -2.27 5.15 -7.55
CA GLY A 79 -2.11 5.35 -8.99
C GLY A 79 -0.69 5.07 -9.45
N SER A 80 -0.53 4.67 -10.70
CA SER A 80 0.77 4.39 -11.34
C SER A 80 1.59 5.65 -11.62
N SER A 81 1.00 6.82 -11.39
CA SER A 81 1.64 8.12 -11.40
C SER A 81 0.86 9.10 -10.53
N VAL A 82 1.45 10.27 -10.22
CA VAL A 82 0.72 11.34 -9.52
C VAL A 82 -0.46 11.84 -10.34
N ASP A 83 -0.28 11.96 -11.66
CA ASP A 83 -1.35 12.39 -12.57
C ASP A 83 -2.53 11.39 -12.58
N GLU A 84 -2.23 10.09 -12.64
CA GLU A 84 -3.25 9.02 -12.58
C GLU A 84 -3.99 9.01 -11.23
N ALA A 85 -3.25 9.16 -10.12
CA ALA A 85 -3.84 9.20 -8.80
C ALA A 85 -4.75 10.42 -8.60
N LEU A 86 -4.32 11.61 -9.05
CA LEU A 86 -5.15 12.81 -9.00
C LEU A 86 -6.38 12.69 -9.88
N GLU A 87 -6.27 12.02 -11.02
CA GLU A 87 -7.43 11.72 -11.86
C GLU A 87 -8.45 10.86 -11.13
N ILE A 88 -8.00 9.80 -10.46
CA ILE A 88 -8.85 8.93 -9.63
C ILE A 88 -9.50 9.75 -8.51
N MET A 89 -8.72 10.53 -7.74
CA MET A 89 -9.24 11.29 -6.59
C MET A 89 -10.26 12.37 -7.00
N ILE A 90 -10.02 13.06 -8.12
CA ILE A 90 -10.90 14.13 -8.62
C ILE A 90 -12.15 13.54 -9.26
N GLY A 91 -12.02 12.44 -10.01
CA GLY A 91 -13.15 11.81 -10.67
C GLY A 91 -13.98 10.88 -9.78
N LEU A 92 -13.41 10.40 -8.67
CA LEU A 92 -14.05 9.62 -7.61
C LEU A 92 -13.84 10.30 -6.26
N PRO A 93 -14.49 11.45 -5.97
CA PRO A 93 -14.39 12.03 -4.64
C PRO A 93 -14.96 11.05 -3.61
N GLY A 94 -14.27 10.92 -2.48
CA GLY A 94 -14.56 9.85 -1.52
C GLY A 94 -14.05 8.47 -1.95
N TRP A 95 -13.06 8.38 -2.87
CA TRP A 95 -12.47 7.12 -3.36
C TRP A 95 -12.09 6.11 -2.27
N ARG A 96 -11.76 6.56 -1.05
CA ARG A 96 -11.51 5.69 0.10
C ARG A 96 -12.71 4.82 0.47
N ASP A 97 -13.92 5.34 0.32
CA ASP A 97 -15.16 4.60 0.54
C ASP A 97 -15.51 3.64 -0.61
N CYS A 98 -14.66 3.58 -1.63
CA CYS A 98 -14.74 2.63 -2.75
C CYS A 98 -13.68 1.51 -2.67
N LEU A 99 -12.82 1.49 -1.64
CA LEU A 99 -11.68 0.55 -1.54
C LEU A 99 -12.08 -0.93 -1.48
N TYR A 100 -13.33 -1.25 -1.15
CA TYR A 100 -13.82 -2.63 -1.15
C TYR A 100 -14.44 -3.04 -2.50
N LEU A 101 -14.71 -2.09 -3.39
CA LEU A 101 -15.32 -2.36 -4.69
C LEU A 101 -14.28 -2.87 -5.68
N THR A 102 -14.72 -3.74 -6.58
CA THR A 102 -13.93 -4.33 -7.64
C THR A 102 -14.64 -4.16 -8.98
N PRO A 103 -13.91 -4.22 -10.11
CA PRO A 103 -14.54 -4.27 -11.42
C PRO A 103 -15.55 -5.42 -11.60
N ALA A 104 -15.44 -6.48 -10.79
CA ALA A 104 -16.30 -7.65 -10.85
C ALA A 104 -17.70 -7.42 -10.25
N ASP A 105 -17.88 -6.38 -9.42
CA ASP A 105 -19.19 -6.03 -8.82
C ASP A 105 -20.20 -5.57 -9.87
N GLY A 106 -19.71 -5.15 -11.04
CA GLY A 106 -20.52 -4.75 -12.18
C GLY A 106 -20.88 -3.26 -12.17
N GLU A 107 -21.03 -2.72 -13.37
CA GLU A 107 -21.23 -1.28 -13.62
C GLU A 107 -22.36 -0.66 -12.80
N ALA A 108 -23.52 -1.31 -12.72
CA ALA A 108 -24.67 -0.77 -11.99
C ALA A 108 -24.42 -0.62 -10.49
N ALA A 109 -23.73 -1.59 -9.86
CA ALA A 109 -23.40 -1.53 -8.44
C ALA A 109 -22.36 -0.44 -8.16
N ILE A 110 -21.33 -0.35 -9.00
CA ILE A 110 -20.28 0.66 -8.92
C ILE A 110 -20.88 2.06 -9.05
N LEU A 111 -21.65 2.31 -10.11
CA LEU A 111 -22.27 3.62 -10.36
C LEU A 111 -23.25 4.00 -9.25
N GLY A 112 -24.04 3.03 -8.74
CA GLY A 112 -24.95 3.26 -7.62
C GLY A 112 -24.20 3.71 -6.37
N ARG A 113 -23.13 3.00 -6.00
CA ARG A 113 -22.35 3.35 -4.80
C ARG A 113 -21.62 4.68 -4.93
N VAL A 114 -21.02 4.97 -6.10
CA VAL A 114 -20.39 6.27 -6.34
C VAL A 114 -21.42 7.40 -6.28
N ALA A 115 -22.61 7.22 -6.84
CA ALA A 115 -23.67 8.22 -6.77
C ALA A 115 -24.10 8.49 -5.31
N GLU A 116 -24.25 7.46 -4.47
CA GLU A 116 -24.55 7.62 -3.04
C GLU A 116 -23.48 8.48 -2.33
N ILE A 117 -22.20 8.16 -2.53
CA ILE A 117 -21.08 8.92 -1.93
C ILE A 117 -21.09 10.37 -2.41
N GLU A 118 -21.29 10.60 -3.69
CA GLU A 118 -21.34 11.97 -4.22
C GLU A 118 -22.55 12.75 -3.72
N ASP A 119 -23.70 12.10 -3.56
CA ASP A 119 -24.90 12.73 -3.00
C ASP A 119 -24.67 13.12 -1.53
N GLU A 120 -24.03 12.27 -0.72
CA GLU A 120 -23.61 12.60 0.64
C GLU A 120 -22.68 13.82 0.66
N ILE A 121 -21.70 13.90 -0.25
CA ILE A 121 -20.82 15.07 -0.36
C ILE A 121 -21.62 16.33 -0.76
N ARG A 122 -22.54 16.22 -1.72
CA ARG A 122 -23.38 17.33 -2.21
C ARG A 122 -24.32 17.90 -1.15
N GLU A 123 -24.69 17.12 -0.14
CA GLU A 123 -25.47 17.61 1.00
C GLU A 123 -24.69 18.68 1.80
N TYR A 124 -23.37 18.59 1.84
CA TYR A 124 -22.50 19.52 2.58
C TYR A 124 -21.83 20.55 1.66
N HIS A 125 -21.43 20.18 0.44
CA HIS A 125 -20.65 21.04 -0.45
C HIS A 125 -20.87 20.72 -1.94
N GLY A 126 -21.06 21.76 -2.75
CA GLY A 126 -21.27 21.61 -4.19
C GLY A 126 -19.97 21.39 -4.96
N ILE A 127 -19.66 20.15 -5.31
CA ILE A 127 -18.34 19.77 -5.89
C ILE A 127 -18.23 19.89 -7.42
N ASP A 128 -19.34 19.93 -8.15
CA ASP A 128 -19.32 19.69 -9.61
C ASP A 128 -18.56 20.78 -10.39
N ALA A 129 -18.73 22.05 -10.01
CA ALA A 129 -18.05 23.17 -10.66
C ALA A 129 -16.54 23.19 -10.38
N GLU A 130 -16.16 22.89 -9.13
CA GLU A 130 -14.77 22.81 -8.68
C GLU A 130 -14.06 21.62 -9.30
N ARG A 131 -14.74 20.47 -9.41
CA ARG A 131 -14.24 19.30 -10.15
C ARG A 131 -13.96 19.64 -11.60
N ALA A 132 -14.91 20.29 -12.27
CA ALA A 132 -14.76 20.69 -13.66
C ALA A 132 -13.62 21.70 -13.86
N GLU A 133 -13.49 22.69 -12.96
CA GLU A 133 -12.40 23.67 -12.96
C GLU A 133 -11.04 22.96 -12.82
N LEU A 134 -10.87 22.16 -11.76
CA LEU A 134 -9.59 21.52 -11.45
C LEU A 134 -9.19 20.50 -12.53
N ARG A 135 -10.13 19.63 -12.96
CA ARG A 135 -9.88 18.64 -14.01
C ARG A 135 -9.43 19.30 -15.30
N ALA A 136 -10.12 20.37 -15.73
CA ALA A 136 -9.77 21.10 -16.95
C ALA A 136 -8.41 21.79 -16.83
N ALA A 137 -8.11 22.40 -15.68
CA ALA A 137 -6.85 23.09 -15.44
C ALA A 137 -5.64 22.14 -15.39
N LEU A 138 -5.83 20.93 -14.86
CA LEU A 138 -4.80 19.88 -14.82
C LEU A 138 -4.68 19.10 -16.14
N GLY A 139 -5.58 19.32 -17.10
CA GLY A 139 -5.57 18.62 -18.39
C GLY A 139 -5.96 17.14 -18.27
N LEU A 140 -6.72 16.78 -17.25
CA LEU A 140 -7.13 15.42 -16.96
C LEU A 140 -8.33 14.97 -17.82
N PRO A 141 -8.36 13.73 -18.31
CA PRO A 141 -9.45 13.22 -19.11
C PRO A 141 -10.75 13.07 -18.29
N ASP A 142 -11.88 13.05 -19.00
CA ASP A 142 -13.20 12.81 -18.42
C ASP A 142 -13.50 11.31 -18.49
N ARG A 143 -13.03 10.54 -17.50
CA ARG A 143 -13.26 9.09 -17.42
C ARG A 143 -14.50 8.78 -16.59
N SER A 144 -15.17 7.69 -16.94
CA SER A 144 -16.30 7.20 -16.14
C SER A 144 -15.85 6.72 -14.76
N PRO A 145 -16.72 6.76 -13.74
CA PRO A 145 -16.42 6.21 -12.42
C PRO A 145 -15.97 4.74 -12.45
N VAL A 146 -16.50 3.94 -13.37
CA VAL A 146 -16.14 2.53 -13.54
C VAL A 146 -14.69 2.38 -14.04
N GLU A 147 -14.28 3.21 -14.99
CA GLU A 147 -12.88 3.20 -15.47
C GLU A 147 -11.92 3.61 -14.37
N LEU A 148 -12.24 4.68 -13.63
CA LEU A 148 -11.42 5.18 -12.53
C LEU A 148 -11.32 4.15 -11.40
N LEU A 149 -12.41 3.45 -11.07
CA LEU A 149 -12.37 2.37 -10.08
C LEU A 149 -11.49 1.21 -10.57
N GLY A 150 -11.57 0.86 -11.85
CA GLY A 150 -10.69 -0.15 -12.44
C GLY A 150 -9.22 0.23 -12.36
N MET A 151 -8.90 1.51 -12.56
CA MET A 151 -7.55 2.05 -12.39
C MET A 151 -7.09 1.98 -10.93
N LEU A 152 -7.92 2.42 -9.98
CA LEU A 152 -7.65 2.34 -8.54
C LEU A 152 -7.43 0.89 -8.09
N HIS A 153 -8.33 -0.03 -8.46
CA HIS A 153 -8.21 -1.45 -8.14
C HIS A 153 -6.90 -2.06 -8.69
N THR A 154 -6.53 -1.69 -9.93
CA THR A 154 -5.27 -2.14 -10.53
C THR A 154 -4.06 -1.60 -9.77
N ALA A 155 -4.11 -0.33 -9.36
CA ALA A 155 -3.07 0.31 -8.57
C ALA A 155 -2.90 -0.37 -7.20
N LEU A 156 -4.00 -0.60 -6.48
CA LEU A 156 -4.02 -1.25 -5.17
C LEU A 156 -3.38 -2.64 -5.20
N LEU A 157 -3.70 -3.45 -6.22
CA LEU A 157 -3.13 -4.80 -6.37
C LEU A 157 -1.62 -4.79 -6.64
N ARG A 158 -1.04 -3.68 -7.13
CA ARG A 158 0.42 -3.53 -7.33
C ARG A 158 1.18 -3.22 -6.04
N THR A 159 0.50 -2.88 -4.95
CA THR A 159 1.15 -2.45 -3.69
C THR A 159 2.18 -3.46 -3.22
N GLU A 160 1.81 -4.74 -3.19
CA GLU A 160 2.75 -5.81 -2.90
C GLU A 160 3.10 -6.58 -4.17
N PRO A 161 4.38 -6.99 -4.34
CA PRO A 161 5.43 -6.95 -3.31
C PRO A 161 6.30 -5.67 -3.29
N ASP A 162 6.22 -4.81 -4.30
CA ASP A 162 7.28 -3.82 -4.56
C ASP A 162 7.20 -2.55 -3.68
N PHE A 163 6.03 -2.27 -3.09
CA PHE A 163 5.75 -1.04 -2.34
C PHE A 163 5.28 -1.30 -0.90
N LEU A 164 5.70 -2.42 -0.30
CA LEU A 164 5.43 -2.69 1.11
C LEU A 164 5.98 -1.56 1.99
N LEU A 165 5.09 -0.80 2.62
CA LEU A 165 5.43 0.26 3.57
C LEU A 165 5.68 -0.35 4.95
N LEU A 166 6.76 0.11 5.59
CA LEU A 166 7.13 -0.29 6.94
C LEU A 166 7.16 0.94 7.84
N ASN A 167 6.71 0.77 9.09
CA ASN A 167 7.13 1.66 10.17
C ASN A 167 8.67 1.55 10.28
N ALA A 168 9.37 2.67 10.16
CA ALA A 168 10.83 2.68 10.08
C ALA A 168 11.51 2.42 11.43
N GLU A 169 10.80 2.64 12.54
CA GLU A 169 11.30 2.40 13.90
C GLU A 169 11.03 0.95 14.34
N GLU A 170 9.79 0.48 14.21
CA GLU A 170 9.36 -0.84 14.66
C GLU A 170 9.66 -1.95 13.63
N GLY A 171 9.74 -1.58 12.34
CA GLY A 171 9.92 -2.51 11.24
C GLY A 171 8.69 -3.37 10.91
N CYS A 172 7.54 -3.13 11.55
CA CYS A 172 6.27 -3.76 11.20
C CYS A 172 5.78 -3.24 9.85
N ALA A 173 5.19 -4.11 9.03
CA ALA A 173 4.54 -3.68 7.81
C ALA A 173 3.18 -3.04 8.09
N TYR A 174 2.85 -2.01 7.31
CA TYR A 174 1.49 -1.49 7.24
C TYR A 174 0.57 -2.55 6.64
N ASP A 175 -0.70 -2.56 7.07
CA ASP A 175 -1.74 -3.35 6.44
C ASP A 175 -2.03 -2.84 5.03
N LEU A 176 -2.61 -3.70 4.20
CA LEU A 176 -3.05 -3.31 2.86
C LEU A 176 -4.24 -2.37 3.00
N LEU A 177 -4.22 -1.26 2.27
CA LEU A 177 -5.30 -0.27 2.25
C LEU A 177 -6.66 -0.84 1.80
N ASP A 178 -6.64 -1.96 1.08
CA ASP A 178 -7.81 -2.62 0.54
C ASP A 178 -7.95 -4.07 1.03
N PRO A 179 -9.17 -4.64 1.01
CA PRO A 179 -9.42 -6.02 1.35
C PRO A 179 -9.34 -6.98 0.14
N HIS A 180 -8.80 -6.56 -1.01
CA HIS A 180 -8.92 -7.35 -2.23
C HIS A 180 -8.08 -8.64 -2.17
N PRO A 181 -8.63 -9.76 -2.67
CA PRO A 181 -7.89 -11.01 -2.74
C PRO A 181 -6.71 -10.85 -3.71
N ARG A 182 -5.51 -11.13 -3.22
CA ARG A 182 -4.30 -11.26 -4.04
C ARG A 182 -3.97 -12.73 -4.21
N PRO A 183 -3.46 -13.15 -5.39
CA PRO A 183 -2.85 -14.47 -5.52
C PRO A 183 -1.78 -14.65 -4.42
N PRO A 184 -1.67 -15.84 -3.83
CA PRO A 184 -0.59 -16.11 -2.89
C PRO A 184 0.77 -15.83 -3.53
N LEU A 185 1.70 -15.24 -2.77
CA LEU A 185 3.02 -14.83 -3.29
C LEU A 185 3.81 -15.99 -3.93
N TRP A 186 3.64 -17.23 -3.45
CA TRP A 186 4.31 -18.40 -4.01
C TRP A 186 3.87 -18.75 -5.45
N GLU A 187 2.70 -18.28 -5.90
CA GLU A 187 2.13 -18.61 -7.22
C GLU A 187 2.99 -18.04 -8.36
N SER A 188 3.66 -16.92 -8.12
CA SER A 188 4.55 -16.30 -9.10
C SER A 188 5.90 -17.03 -9.24
N VAL A 189 6.26 -17.88 -8.28
CA VAL A 189 7.54 -18.58 -8.25
C VAL A 189 7.49 -19.79 -9.19
N ARG A 190 8.52 -19.99 -10.00
CA ARG A 190 8.59 -21.17 -10.86
C ARG A 190 9.10 -22.36 -10.05
N HIS A 191 8.31 -23.42 -10.01
CA HIS A 191 8.63 -24.66 -9.28
C HIS A 191 9.16 -25.72 -10.26
N GLU A 192 10.34 -26.27 -10.00
CA GLU A 192 10.96 -27.28 -10.88
C GLU A 192 10.36 -28.69 -10.69
N VAL A 193 9.75 -28.95 -9.54
CA VAL A 193 9.17 -30.25 -9.20
C VAL A 193 7.66 -30.23 -9.50
N SER A 194 7.17 -31.29 -10.14
CA SER A 194 5.74 -31.54 -10.33
C SER A 194 5.07 -31.92 -9.00
N GLY A 195 4.94 -30.97 -8.09
CA GLY A 195 4.15 -31.06 -6.86
C GLY A 195 3.07 -29.98 -6.82
N ASP A 196 2.18 -30.03 -5.83
CA ASP A 196 1.26 -28.93 -5.56
C ASP A 196 2.04 -27.76 -4.92
N PRO A 197 2.25 -26.63 -5.62
CA PRO A 197 3.03 -25.52 -5.09
C PRO A 197 2.36 -24.87 -3.87
N ALA A 198 1.04 -25.04 -3.71
CA ALA A 198 0.31 -24.54 -2.54
C ALA A 198 0.71 -25.24 -1.23
N GLY A 199 1.30 -26.44 -1.33
CA GLY A 199 1.81 -27.21 -0.21
C GLY A 199 3.28 -26.93 0.14
N GLU A 200 3.97 -26.06 -0.62
CA GLU A 200 5.38 -25.80 -0.36
C GLU A 200 5.59 -24.94 0.90
N PRO A 201 6.44 -25.38 1.84
CA PRO A 201 6.76 -24.59 3.02
C PRO A 201 7.35 -23.23 2.65
N LEU A 202 7.04 -22.20 3.43
CA LEU A 202 7.61 -20.85 3.30
C LEU A 202 9.14 -20.84 3.06
N PRO A 203 9.96 -21.63 3.79
CA PRO A 203 11.41 -21.66 3.54
C PRO A 203 11.82 -22.14 2.15
N THR A 204 11.04 -23.02 1.52
CA THR A 204 11.35 -23.60 0.22
C THR A 204 11.16 -22.58 -0.88
N TRP A 205 9.95 -22.02 -0.99
CA TRP A 205 9.61 -21.16 -2.11
C TRP A 205 10.23 -19.76 -1.99
N THR A 206 10.43 -19.22 -0.77
CA THR A 206 11.11 -17.91 -0.61
C THR A 206 12.58 -17.97 -1.03
N ARG A 207 13.22 -19.14 -0.86
CA ARG A 207 14.57 -19.39 -1.37
C ARG A 207 14.58 -19.43 -2.89
N LEU A 208 13.66 -20.20 -3.50
CA LEU A 208 13.48 -20.28 -4.95
C LEU A 208 13.18 -18.91 -5.56
N ALA A 209 12.30 -18.12 -4.93
CA ALA A 209 11.97 -16.76 -5.35
C ALA A 209 13.23 -15.88 -5.39
N ALA A 210 14.03 -15.89 -4.33
CA ALA A 210 15.27 -15.13 -4.28
C ALA A 210 16.29 -15.60 -5.34
N GLU A 211 16.41 -16.91 -5.57
CA GLU A 211 17.28 -17.49 -6.62
C GLU A 211 16.81 -17.10 -8.04
N GLN A 212 15.51 -16.88 -8.23
CA GLN A 212 14.90 -16.40 -9.48
C GLN A 212 14.93 -14.87 -9.63
N GLY A 213 15.53 -14.14 -8.67
CA GLY A 213 15.61 -12.68 -8.68
C GLY A 213 14.35 -11.97 -8.16
N MET A 214 13.36 -12.71 -7.67
CA MET A 214 12.14 -12.17 -7.04
C MET A 214 12.38 -11.82 -5.57
N THR A 215 13.38 -10.96 -5.34
CA THR A 215 13.88 -10.63 -3.99
C THR A 215 12.82 -9.97 -3.13
N GLU A 216 12.08 -8.99 -3.68
CA GLU A 216 11.05 -8.27 -2.92
C GLU A 216 9.86 -9.19 -2.58
N LEU A 217 9.49 -10.09 -3.49
CA LEU A 217 8.48 -11.11 -3.23
C LEU A 217 8.88 -12.03 -2.06
N ALA A 218 10.14 -12.47 -2.00
CA ALA A 218 10.66 -13.22 -0.86
C ALA A 218 10.67 -12.37 0.42
N ARG A 219 11.13 -11.12 0.33
CA ARG A 219 11.24 -10.18 1.46
C ARG A 219 9.88 -9.94 2.12
N VAL A 220 8.87 -9.60 1.33
CA VAL A 220 7.49 -9.35 1.81
C VAL A 220 6.96 -10.56 2.56
N ALA A 221 7.14 -11.75 2.01
CA ALA A 221 6.68 -12.98 2.64
C ALA A 221 7.33 -13.24 4.01
N LEU A 222 8.64 -12.98 4.12
CA LEU A 222 9.38 -13.12 5.37
C LEU A 222 8.97 -12.04 6.38
N ILE A 223 8.75 -10.79 5.95
CA ILE A 223 8.29 -9.69 6.80
C ILE A 223 6.89 -10.00 7.35
N ARG A 224 5.94 -10.35 6.48
CA ARG A 224 4.58 -10.73 6.90
C ARG A 224 4.59 -11.90 7.88
N ARG A 225 5.48 -12.88 7.69
CA ARG A 225 5.66 -13.98 8.65
C ARG A 225 6.24 -13.51 9.99
N LEU A 226 7.19 -12.58 9.98
CA LEU A 226 7.74 -12.01 11.21
C LEU A 226 6.68 -11.19 11.97
N ASP A 227 5.87 -10.40 11.25
CA ASP A 227 4.76 -9.63 11.81
C ASP A 227 3.71 -10.56 12.45
N GLU A 228 3.38 -11.67 11.80
CA GLU A 228 2.48 -12.68 12.36
C GLU A 228 3.01 -13.24 13.70
N ILE A 229 4.31 -13.56 13.79
CA ILE A 229 4.95 -14.02 15.04
C ILE A 229 4.95 -12.93 16.10
N PHE A 230 5.19 -11.68 15.70
CA PHE A 230 5.20 -10.54 16.60
C PHE A 230 3.81 -10.31 17.22
N MET A 231 2.77 -10.39 16.40
CA MET A 231 1.38 -10.21 16.82
C MET A 231 0.84 -11.39 17.63
N ASP A 232 1.17 -12.62 17.25
CA ASP A 232 0.77 -13.83 17.97
C ASP A 232 1.97 -14.76 18.23
N GLN A 233 2.61 -14.58 19.39
CA GLN A 233 3.69 -15.44 19.86
C GLN A 233 3.23 -16.89 20.13
N GLY A 234 1.92 -17.12 20.24
CA GLY A 234 1.33 -18.45 20.39
C GLY A 234 1.67 -19.39 19.24
N ILE A 235 1.96 -18.86 18.05
CA ILE A 235 2.38 -19.68 16.90
C ILE A 235 3.76 -20.31 17.06
N LEU A 236 4.54 -19.88 18.06
CA LEU A 236 5.80 -20.51 18.43
C LEU A 236 5.63 -21.62 19.47
N LEU A 237 4.43 -21.85 20.02
CA LEU A 237 4.23 -22.90 21.01
C LEU A 237 4.50 -24.30 20.42
N ARG A 238 5.29 -25.09 21.14
CA ARG A 238 5.51 -26.48 20.77
C ARG A 238 4.22 -27.29 20.88
N PRO A 239 3.95 -28.22 19.96
CA PRO A 239 2.79 -29.10 20.06
C PRO A 239 2.72 -29.81 21.42
N GLY A 240 1.61 -29.61 22.13
CA GLY A 240 1.37 -30.22 23.45
C GLY A 240 2.00 -29.49 24.64
N SER A 241 2.73 -28.38 24.43
CA SER A 241 3.21 -27.51 25.51
C SER A 241 2.35 -26.26 25.64
N ARG A 242 2.20 -25.75 26.88
CA ARG A 242 1.55 -24.46 27.17
C ARG A 242 2.56 -23.34 27.45
N LYS A 243 3.85 -23.65 27.49
CA LYS A 243 4.91 -22.71 27.92
C LYS A 243 6.18 -22.79 27.07
N ASP A 244 6.45 -23.92 26.43
CA ASP A 244 7.69 -24.09 25.68
C ASP A 244 7.53 -23.55 24.26
N LEU A 245 8.28 -22.49 23.96
CA LEU A 245 8.36 -21.89 22.63
C LEU A 245 9.47 -22.55 21.81
N ASP A 246 9.21 -22.82 20.54
CA ASP A 246 10.22 -23.10 19.54
C ASP A 246 10.67 -21.79 18.88
N LEU A 247 11.86 -21.33 19.23
CA LEU A 247 12.45 -20.09 18.69
C LEU A 247 13.21 -20.32 17.37
N SER A 248 13.23 -21.54 16.84
CA SER A 248 13.88 -21.88 15.56
C SER A 248 13.35 -21.05 14.37
N PRO A 249 12.03 -20.74 14.27
CA PRO A 249 11.51 -19.87 13.21
C PRO A 249 12.15 -18.47 13.21
N LEU A 250 12.36 -17.85 14.38
CA LEU A 250 12.98 -16.52 14.49
C LEU A 250 14.47 -16.55 14.11
N LEU A 251 15.19 -17.61 14.49
CA LEU A 251 16.58 -17.81 14.06
C LEU A 251 16.67 -17.98 12.53
N TRP A 252 15.75 -18.74 11.95
CA TRP A 252 15.69 -18.94 10.51
C TRP A 252 15.36 -17.63 9.76
N LEU A 253 14.32 -16.90 10.20
CA LEU A 253 13.96 -15.60 9.62
C LEU A 253 15.13 -14.62 9.63
N ALA A 254 15.85 -14.51 10.75
CA ALA A 254 17.02 -13.64 10.84
C ALA A 254 18.09 -14.00 9.79
N GLY A 255 18.36 -15.29 9.58
CA GLY A 255 19.32 -15.75 8.58
C GLY A 255 18.87 -15.51 7.13
N GLU A 256 17.57 -15.66 6.84
CA GLU A 256 17.05 -15.37 5.51
C GLU A 256 17.05 -13.87 5.22
N PHE A 257 16.71 -13.02 6.18
CA PHE A 257 16.84 -11.57 6.03
C PHE A 257 18.28 -11.13 5.75
N GLU A 258 19.28 -11.68 6.47
CA GLU A 258 20.70 -11.42 6.17
C GLU A 258 21.08 -11.84 4.75
N ARG A 259 20.58 -12.99 4.28
CA ARG A 259 20.82 -13.47 2.92
C ARG A 259 20.24 -12.52 1.88
N LEU A 260 19.09 -11.89 2.16
CA LEU A 260 18.48 -10.86 1.31
C LEU A 260 19.08 -9.45 1.52
N GLY A 261 20.04 -9.30 2.43
CA GLY A 261 20.64 -8.01 2.79
C GLY A 261 19.76 -7.12 3.67
N ASP A 262 18.66 -7.64 4.23
CA ASP A 262 17.74 -6.92 5.12
C ASP A 262 18.21 -6.96 6.58
N LEU A 263 19.34 -6.29 6.86
CA LEU A 263 19.89 -6.27 8.21
C LEU A 263 18.91 -5.71 9.27
N PRO A 264 18.09 -4.67 9.00
CA PRO A 264 17.11 -4.20 9.97
C PRO A 264 16.09 -5.27 10.37
N GLN A 265 15.51 -6.02 9.42
CA GLN A 265 14.56 -7.09 9.73
C GLN A 265 15.26 -8.29 10.39
N ALA A 266 16.52 -8.57 10.05
CA ALA A 266 17.30 -9.59 10.73
C ALA A 266 17.50 -9.27 12.22
N GLU A 267 17.83 -8.02 12.54
CA GLU A 267 17.96 -7.55 13.93
C GLU A 267 16.62 -7.53 14.65
N ARG A 268 15.53 -7.16 13.98
CA ARG A 268 14.18 -7.25 14.55
C ARG A 268 13.83 -8.68 14.95
N ALA A 269 14.08 -9.66 14.09
CA ALA A 269 13.87 -11.07 14.40
C ALA A 269 14.73 -11.56 15.58
N ARG A 270 15.99 -11.12 15.67
CA ARG A 270 16.89 -11.41 16.80
C ARG A 270 16.42 -10.77 18.11
N GLY A 271 16.00 -9.52 18.06
CA GLY A 271 15.48 -8.77 19.19
C GLY A 271 14.25 -9.44 19.78
N LEU A 272 13.28 -9.81 18.92
CA LEU A 272 12.10 -10.55 19.33
C LEU A 272 12.47 -11.92 19.92
N ARG A 273 13.44 -12.63 19.31
CA ARG A 273 13.91 -13.89 19.90
C ARG A 273 14.51 -13.69 21.30
N ALA A 274 15.34 -12.67 21.47
CA ALA A 274 16.01 -12.40 22.73
C ALA A 274 15.04 -12.00 23.85
N SER A 275 13.91 -11.35 23.52
CA SER A 275 12.87 -11.01 24.50
C SER A 275 12.03 -12.21 24.95
N LEU A 276 12.08 -13.33 24.23
CA LEU A 276 11.33 -14.57 24.50
C LEU A 276 12.16 -15.68 25.15
N GLN A 277 13.47 -15.46 25.38
CA GLN A 277 14.38 -16.40 26.05
C GLN A 277 14.36 -16.22 27.57
#